data_AF-A0A970TXS5-F1
#
_entry.id   AF-A0A970TXS5-F1
#
_cell.length_a   1.000
_cell.length_b   1.000
_cell.length_c   1.000
_cell.angle_alpha   90.00
_cell.angle_beta   90.00
_cell.angle_gamma   90.00
#
_symmetry.space_group_name_H-M   'P 1'
#
loop_
_entity.id
_entity.type
_entity.pdbx_description
1 polymer ?
#
loop_
_entity_poly.entity_id
_entity_poly.type
_entity_poly.pdbx_seq_one_letter_code
_entity_poly.pdbx_strand_id
1 'polypeptide(L)'
;MHTYYNTKFTFNVLAVIGLLLYLSGCGVELVATTAVQAELQAQNAKAAARQLETVKKQVNDLTFDRAVQSYRAEHGENPPSLDALVPKYLPTLPQQADGSLYAYDPATGTLTVPTVSVDYMTDKRKVEEIKGAIQRYGMAVGFYPGTLDDLYPQYLDELPRTVSGEAFVYNNQNGDVLLPGEAANVQHAQQHVPQSGGMPARQSSGGMGIQSGLGNGSTAGATAARSHLKNNVQSISQQSSDRQSQVMDQLGL
;
A
#
# COMPACT_ATOMS: atom_id res chain seq x y z
N MET A 1 -33.27 6.76 70.59
CA MET A 1 -32.08 7.38 69.94
C MET A 1 -31.56 6.53 68.78
N HIS A 2 -32.40 6.04 67.85
CA HIS A 2 -31.92 5.23 66.70
C HIS A 2 -32.41 5.73 65.32
N THR A 3 -33.21 6.79 65.27
CA THR A 3 -33.84 7.27 64.02
C THR A 3 -33.08 8.39 63.29
N TYR A 4 -32.05 8.98 63.88
CA TYR A 4 -31.34 10.13 63.29
C TYR A 4 -30.14 9.78 62.38
N TYR A 5 -29.67 8.52 62.37
CA TYR A 5 -28.53 8.13 61.54
C TYR A 5 -28.90 7.77 60.09
N ASN A 6 -30.16 7.45 59.82
CA ASN A 6 -30.57 6.91 58.52
C ASN A 6 -30.78 8.01 57.45
N THR A 7 -31.15 9.23 57.84
CA THR A 7 -31.42 10.33 56.91
C THR A 7 -30.17 10.98 56.33
N LYS A 8 -29.03 10.95 57.03
CA LYS A 8 -27.76 11.49 56.49
C LYS A 8 -27.11 10.54 55.48
N PHE A 9 -27.31 9.23 55.64
CA PHE A 9 -26.77 8.24 54.71
C PHE A 9 -27.51 8.25 53.37
N THR A 10 -28.85 8.33 53.39
CA THR A 10 -29.65 8.39 52.17
C THR A 10 -29.41 9.66 51.35
N PHE A 11 -29.18 10.80 51.99
CA PHE A 11 -28.92 12.06 51.29
C PHE A 11 -27.57 12.06 50.55
N ASN A 12 -26.52 11.49 51.16
CA ASN A 12 -25.21 11.38 50.51
C ASN A 12 -25.23 10.40 49.33
N VAL A 13 -25.96 9.29 49.43
CA VAL A 13 -26.10 8.34 48.32
C VAL A 13 -26.86 8.97 47.14
N LEU A 14 -27.93 9.72 47.40
CA LEU A 14 -28.69 10.43 46.35
C LEU A 14 -27.86 11.51 45.67
N ALA A 15 -27.02 12.25 46.43
CA ALA A 15 -26.13 13.27 45.87
C ALA A 15 -25.05 12.66 44.95
N VAL A 16 -24.47 11.51 45.33
CA VAL A 16 -23.44 10.83 44.52
C VAL A 16 -24.04 10.26 43.24
N ILE A 17 -25.25 9.69 43.29
CA ILE A 17 -25.94 9.17 42.10
C ILE A 17 -26.34 10.33 41.16
N GLY A 18 -26.82 11.45 41.70
CA GLY A 18 -27.12 12.65 40.91
C GLY A 18 -25.88 13.21 40.19
N LEU A 19 -24.72 13.22 40.86
CA LEU A 19 -23.46 13.66 40.27
C LEU A 19 -22.97 12.73 39.15
N LEU A 20 -23.10 11.41 39.32
CA LEU A 20 -22.74 10.42 38.31
C LEU A 20 -23.64 10.50 37.06
N LEU A 21 -24.93 10.82 37.24
CA LEU A 21 -25.87 11.03 36.13
C LEU A 21 -25.61 12.35 35.38
N TYR A 22 -25.19 13.41 36.08
CA TYR A 22 -24.81 14.68 35.43
C TYR A 22 -23.52 14.56 34.60
N LEU A 23 -22.57 13.72 35.03
CA LEU A 23 -21.33 13.48 34.29
C LEU A 23 -21.49 12.56 33.07
N SER A 24 -22.56 11.76 33.02
CA SER A 24 -22.82 10.82 31.90
C SER A 24 -23.74 11.40 30.80
N GLY A 25 -24.35 12.58 31.03
CA GLY A 25 -25.34 13.18 30.12
C GLY A 25 -24.80 13.91 28.88
N CYS A 26 -23.50 14.19 28.77
CA CYS A 26 -22.92 14.91 27.60
C CYS A 26 -22.22 14.00 26.56
N GLY A 27 -22.27 12.66 26.71
CA GLY A 27 -21.38 11.75 25.97
C GLY A 27 -21.96 11.07 24.73
N VAL A 28 -23.27 11.08 24.51
CA VAL A 28 -23.91 10.15 23.56
C VAL A 28 -24.13 10.72 22.14
N GLU A 29 -23.94 12.03 21.94
CA GLU A 29 -24.09 12.66 20.62
C GLU A 29 -22.78 12.74 19.80
N LEU A 30 -21.64 12.39 20.40
CA LEU A 30 -20.32 12.49 19.73
C LEU A 30 -19.96 11.28 18.86
N VAL A 31 -20.65 10.15 18.99
CA VAL A 31 -20.27 8.92 18.26
C VAL A 31 -20.80 8.92 16.82
N ALA A 32 -21.91 9.61 16.54
CA ALA A 32 -22.43 9.71 15.16
C ALA A 32 -21.67 10.74 14.32
N THR A 33 -21.14 11.81 14.93
CA THR A 33 -20.45 12.90 14.23
C THR A 33 -19.04 12.52 13.77
N THR A 34 -18.39 11.55 14.42
CA THR A 34 -17.03 11.09 14.04
C THR A 34 -17.01 10.24 12.77
N ALA A 35 -18.09 9.51 12.47
CA ALA A 35 -18.18 8.71 11.24
C ALA A 35 -18.20 9.60 9.98
N VAL A 36 -18.91 10.73 10.02
CA VAL A 36 -18.98 11.69 8.90
C VAL A 36 -17.63 12.40 8.69
N GLN A 37 -16.92 12.73 9.77
CA GLN A 37 -15.59 13.36 9.67
C GLN A 37 -14.53 12.40 9.12
N ALA A 38 -14.61 11.10 9.45
CA ALA A 38 -13.68 10.10 8.91
C ALA A 38 -13.83 9.95 7.39
N GLU A 39 -15.07 9.95 6.87
CA GLU A 39 -15.31 9.88 5.44
C GLU A 39 -14.80 11.12 4.70
N LEU A 40 -15.04 12.32 5.25
CA LEU A 40 -14.55 13.56 4.66
C LEU A 40 -13.01 13.61 4.64
N GLN A 41 -12.35 13.18 5.72
CA GLN A 41 -10.89 13.08 5.78
C GLN A 41 -10.35 12.08 4.74
N ALA A 42 -11.01 10.93 4.56
CA ALA A 42 -10.62 9.95 3.55
C ALA A 42 -10.78 10.48 2.11
N GLN A 43 -11.86 11.21 1.83
CA GLN A 43 -12.06 11.84 0.51
C GLN A 43 -11.01 12.92 0.23
N ASN A 44 -10.72 13.78 1.21
CA ASN A 44 -9.68 14.81 1.10
C ASN A 44 -8.29 14.19 0.89
N ALA A 45 -7.98 13.10 1.60
CA ALA A 45 -6.73 12.36 1.42
C ALA A 45 -6.62 11.77 0.00
N LYS A 46 -7.70 11.21 -0.53
CA LYS A 46 -7.74 10.65 -1.90
C LYS A 46 -7.57 11.74 -2.97
N ALA A 47 -8.18 12.91 -2.78
CA ALA A 47 -8.01 14.04 -3.68
C ALA A 47 -6.56 14.57 -3.66
N ALA A 48 -5.97 14.71 -2.46
CA ALA A 48 -4.58 15.11 -2.30
C ALA A 48 -3.61 14.09 -2.92
N ALA A 49 -3.88 12.79 -2.78
CA ALA A 49 -3.07 11.74 -3.39
C ALA A 49 -3.03 11.85 -4.93
N ARG A 50 -4.16 12.15 -5.58
CA ARG A 50 -4.22 12.36 -7.04
C ARG A 50 -3.42 13.59 -7.50
N GLN A 51 -3.45 14.66 -6.71
CA GLN A 51 -2.64 15.85 -6.99
C GLN A 51 -1.15 15.55 -6.87
N LEU A 52 -0.74 14.85 -5.81
CA LEU A 52 0.64 14.42 -5.62
C LEU A 52 1.11 13.48 -6.74
N GLU A 53 0.26 12.57 -7.20
CA GLU A 53 0.56 11.67 -8.31
C GLU A 53 0.79 12.44 -9.62
N THR A 54 -0.05 13.44 -9.90
CA THR A 54 0.09 14.31 -11.07
C THR A 54 1.39 15.11 -11.03
N VAL A 55 1.72 15.67 -9.86
CA VAL A 55 2.98 16.41 -9.67
C VAL A 55 4.19 15.49 -9.78
N LYS A 56 4.14 14.29 -9.19
CA LYS A 56 5.21 13.29 -9.28
C LYS A 56 5.47 12.90 -10.74
N LYS A 57 4.41 12.70 -11.53
CA LYS A 57 4.51 12.44 -12.96
C LYS A 57 5.23 13.58 -13.70
N GLN A 58 4.79 14.83 -13.50
CA GLN A 58 5.41 15.99 -14.14
C GLN A 58 6.89 16.17 -13.77
N VAL A 59 7.25 15.93 -12.51
CA VAL A 59 8.64 16.01 -12.05
C VAL A 59 9.50 14.91 -12.69
N ASN A 60 8.96 13.69 -12.79
CA ASN A 60 9.65 12.58 -13.44
C ASN A 60 9.86 12.86 -14.93
N ASP A 61 8.83 13.34 -15.63
CA ASP A 61 8.89 13.70 -17.06
C ASP A 61 9.95 14.79 -17.29
N LEU A 62 9.93 15.86 -16.50
CA LEU A 62 10.91 16.95 -16.60
C LEU A 62 12.35 16.50 -16.32
N THR A 63 12.53 15.66 -15.29
CA THR A 63 13.85 15.14 -14.92
C THR A 63 14.41 14.23 -16.02
N PHE A 64 13.54 13.40 -16.60
CA PHE A 64 13.88 12.54 -17.72
C PHE A 64 14.24 13.33 -18.98
N ASP A 65 13.41 14.31 -19.37
CA ASP A 65 13.66 15.15 -20.54
C ASP A 65 15.01 15.86 -20.44
N ARG A 66 15.34 16.37 -19.25
CA ARG A 66 16.64 16.99 -18.99
C ARG A 66 17.79 16.01 -19.17
N ALA A 67 17.64 14.77 -18.69
CA ALA A 67 18.67 13.73 -18.83
C ALA A 67 18.88 13.34 -20.30
N VAL A 68 17.81 13.17 -21.07
CA VAL A 68 17.88 12.90 -22.52
C VAL A 68 18.55 14.06 -23.24
N GLN A 69 18.19 15.30 -22.93
CA GLN A 69 18.82 16.49 -23.53
C GLN A 69 20.32 16.56 -23.21
N SER A 70 20.73 16.27 -21.97
CA SER A 70 22.15 16.20 -21.59
C SER A 70 22.89 15.09 -22.34
N TYR A 71 22.31 13.90 -22.47
CA TYR A 71 22.91 12.81 -23.24
C TYR A 71 23.10 13.21 -24.71
N ARG A 72 22.07 13.78 -25.33
CA ARG A 72 22.11 14.27 -26.72
C ARG A 72 23.13 15.37 -26.93
N ALA A 73 23.29 16.28 -25.97
CA ALA A 73 24.28 17.35 -26.06
C ALA A 73 25.72 16.79 -26.07
N GLU A 74 25.95 15.67 -25.41
CA GLU A 74 27.26 15.01 -25.37
C GLU A 74 27.50 14.06 -26.57
N HIS A 75 26.48 13.33 -27.03
CA HIS A 75 26.64 12.24 -28.02
C HIS A 75 26.11 12.59 -29.42
N GLY A 76 25.31 13.65 -29.55
CA GLY A 76 24.68 14.06 -30.81
C GLY A 76 23.42 13.27 -31.18
N GLU A 77 23.06 12.23 -30.43
CA GLU A 77 21.91 11.35 -30.68
C GLU A 77 21.13 11.03 -29.39
N ASN A 78 19.91 10.50 -29.53
CA ASN A 78 19.12 10.02 -28.40
C ASN A 78 19.79 8.79 -27.76
N PRO A 79 19.62 8.57 -26.44
CA PRO A 79 20.16 7.37 -25.81
C PRO A 79 19.52 6.11 -26.43
N PRO A 80 20.29 5.03 -26.66
CA PRO A 80 19.74 3.80 -27.25
C PRO A 80 18.83 3.03 -26.29
N SER A 81 18.94 3.27 -24.99
CA SER A 81 18.12 2.65 -23.95
C SER A 81 18.06 3.53 -22.70
N LEU A 82 17.15 3.20 -21.78
CA LEU A 82 17.05 3.85 -20.48
C LEU A 82 18.29 3.64 -19.61
N ASP A 83 18.92 2.47 -19.69
CA ASP A 83 20.13 2.15 -18.92
C ASP A 83 21.31 3.05 -19.28
N ALA A 84 21.37 3.58 -20.51
CA ALA A 84 22.41 4.52 -20.92
C ALA A 84 22.33 5.88 -20.16
N LEU A 85 21.18 6.20 -19.57
CA LEU A 85 21.01 7.41 -18.77
C LEU A 85 21.48 7.26 -17.32
N VAL A 86 21.57 6.04 -16.80
CA VAL A 86 21.90 5.76 -15.40
C VAL A 86 23.35 5.25 -15.30
N PRO A 87 24.11 5.61 -14.25
CA PRO A 87 23.78 6.57 -13.19
C PRO A 87 24.15 8.02 -13.53
N LYS A 88 24.74 8.26 -14.71
CA LYS A 88 25.40 9.54 -15.02
C LYS A 88 24.43 10.72 -15.13
N TYR A 89 23.29 10.53 -15.81
CA TYR A 89 22.32 11.59 -16.08
C TYR A 89 21.06 11.47 -15.22
N LEU A 90 20.72 10.25 -14.81
CA LEU A 90 19.64 9.95 -13.88
C LEU A 90 20.16 9.10 -12.71
N PRO A 91 19.75 9.39 -11.46
CA PRO A 91 20.13 8.58 -10.31
C PRO A 91 19.45 7.21 -10.34
N THR A 92 18.20 7.15 -10.80
CA THR A 92 17.38 5.93 -10.92
C THR A 92 16.40 6.08 -12.08
N LEU A 93 15.94 4.96 -12.64
CA LEU A 93 14.93 4.98 -13.70
C LEU A 93 13.56 5.41 -13.17
N PRO A 94 12.82 6.28 -13.90
CA PRO A 94 11.44 6.60 -13.56
C PRO A 94 10.58 5.33 -13.54
N GLN A 95 9.80 5.17 -12.48
CA GLN A 95 8.82 4.11 -12.32
C GLN A 95 7.42 4.70 -12.24
N GLN A 96 6.44 3.94 -12.72
CA GLN A 96 5.03 4.22 -12.59
C GLN A 96 4.56 4.08 -11.13
N ALA A 97 3.33 4.50 -10.84
CA ALA A 97 2.77 4.41 -9.50
C ALA A 97 2.65 2.97 -8.98
N ASP A 98 2.52 2.01 -9.89
CA ASP A 98 2.47 0.56 -9.62
C ASP A 98 3.86 -0.09 -9.51
N GLY A 99 4.94 0.68 -9.68
CA GLY A 99 6.32 0.19 -9.68
C GLY A 99 6.81 -0.35 -11.02
N SER A 100 5.96 -0.41 -12.05
CA SER A 100 6.38 -0.83 -13.39
C SER A 100 7.27 0.23 -14.06
N LEU A 101 8.15 -0.20 -14.97
CA LEU A 101 9.00 0.70 -15.74
C LEU A 101 8.21 1.31 -16.91
N TYR A 102 8.56 2.54 -17.28
CA TYR A 102 8.06 3.13 -18.51
C TYR A 102 8.71 2.46 -19.73
N ALA A 103 7.96 2.40 -20.84
CA ALA A 103 8.53 2.03 -22.12
C ALA A 103 9.26 3.25 -22.71
N TYR A 104 10.39 3.00 -23.37
CA TYR A 104 11.19 4.06 -23.98
C TYR A 104 11.32 3.82 -25.48
N ASP A 105 11.06 4.88 -26.26
CA ASP A 105 11.30 4.87 -27.69
C ASP A 105 12.61 5.62 -28.01
N PRO A 106 13.67 4.92 -28.45
CA PRO A 106 14.95 5.55 -28.78
C PRO A 106 14.87 6.47 -30.01
N ALA A 107 13.92 6.24 -30.93
CA ALA A 107 13.80 7.07 -32.12
C ALA A 107 13.34 8.50 -31.78
N THR A 108 12.36 8.61 -30.88
CA THR A 108 11.80 9.90 -30.45
C THR A 108 12.44 10.45 -29.19
N GLY A 109 13.04 9.57 -28.37
CA GLY A 109 13.58 9.93 -27.07
C GLY A 109 12.51 10.14 -26.01
N THR A 110 11.33 9.54 -26.15
CA THR A 110 10.19 9.77 -25.26
C THR A 110 9.87 8.55 -24.40
N LEU A 111 9.35 8.80 -23.19
CA LEU A 111 8.73 7.79 -22.35
C LEU A 111 7.28 7.63 -22.77
N THR A 112 6.85 6.38 -22.93
CA THR A 112 5.45 6.02 -23.09
C THR A 112 5.03 5.12 -21.94
N VAL A 113 3.80 5.31 -21.48
CA VAL A 113 3.17 4.29 -20.64
C VAL A 113 2.92 3.11 -21.58
N PRO A 114 3.48 1.91 -21.32
CA PRO A 114 3.13 0.74 -22.08
C PRO A 114 1.60 0.66 -22.06
N THR A 115 0.99 0.71 -23.25
CA THR A 115 -0.46 0.61 -23.33
C THR A 115 -0.80 -0.79 -22.85
N VAL A 116 -1.22 -0.91 -21.59
CA VAL A 116 -1.84 -2.12 -21.07
C VAL A 116 -3.03 -2.37 -21.99
N SER A 117 -2.91 -3.40 -22.82
CA SER A 117 -3.97 -3.76 -23.75
C SER A 117 -5.26 -3.96 -22.96
N VAL A 118 -6.41 -3.67 -23.58
CA VAL A 118 -7.73 -3.95 -22.99
C VAL A 118 -7.80 -5.43 -22.54
N ASP A 119 -7.09 -6.29 -23.25
CA ASP A 119 -6.89 -7.71 -22.94
C ASP A 119 -6.21 -7.90 -21.58
N TYR A 120 -5.14 -7.16 -21.27
CA TYR A 120 -4.44 -7.24 -19.98
C TYR A 120 -5.34 -6.94 -18.78
N MET A 121 -6.16 -5.89 -18.86
CA MET A 121 -7.10 -5.55 -17.77
C MET A 121 -8.21 -6.60 -17.62
N THR A 122 -8.63 -7.20 -18.73
CA THR A 122 -9.60 -8.29 -18.73
C THR A 122 -9.00 -9.56 -18.12
N ASP A 123 -7.75 -9.87 -18.47
CA ASP A 123 -7.00 -11.01 -17.94
C ASP A 123 -6.72 -10.85 -16.44
N LYS A 124 -6.40 -9.64 -15.95
CA LYS A 124 -6.30 -9.36 -14.52
C LYS A 124 -7.60 -9.65 -13.78
N ARG A 125 -8.76 -9.31 -14.36
CA ARG A 125 -10.06 -9.65 -13.78
C ARG A 125 -10.27 -11.16 -13.72
N LYS A 126 -9.92 -11.88 -14.80
CA LYS A 126 -9.96 -13.35 -14.84
C LYS A 126 -9.07 -13.98 -13.77
N VAL A 127 -7.88 -13.43 -13.49
CA VAL A 127 -7.02 -13.93 -12.42
C VAL A 127 -7.71 -13.88 -11.06
N GLU A 128 -8.40 -12.78 -10.74
CA GLU A 128 -9.13 -12.66 -9.48
C GLU A 128 -10.33 -13.63 -9.40
N GLU A 129 -11.02 -13.85 -10.53
CA GLU A 129 -12.08 -14.86 -10.63
C GLU A 129 -11.55 -16.28 -10.39
N ILE A 130 -10.42 -16.62 -11.02
CA ILE A 130 -9.74 -17.91 -10.86
C ILE A 130 -9.32 -18.11 -9.41
N LYS A 131 -8.74 -17.10 -8.75
CA LYS A 131 -8.39 -17.17 -7.32
C LYS A 131 -9.61 -17.46 -6.45
N GLY A 132 -10.73 -16.80 -6.73
CA GLY A 132 -12.00 -17.08 -6.06
C GLY A 132 -12.49 -18.52 -6.27
N ALA A 133 -12.34 -19.06 -7.49
CA ALA A 133 -12.68 -20.45 -7.81
C ALA A 133 -11.78 -21.45 -7.09
N ILE A 134 -10.46 -21.21 -7.05
CA ILE A 134 -9.49 -22.03 -6.30
C ILE A 134 -9.87 -22.08 -4.82
N GLN A 135 -10.25 -20.95 -4.22
CA GLN A 135 -10.67 -20.91 -2.82
C GLN A 135 -11.92 -21.77 -2.58
N ARG A 136 -12.93 -21.68 -3.46
CA ARG A 136 -14.14 -22.51 -3.37
C ARG A 136 -13.83 -24.00 -3.53
N TYR A 137 -12.96 -24.36 -4.47
CA TYR A 137 -12.48 -25.73 -4.66
C TYR A 137 -11.79 -26.24 -3.40
N GLY A 138 -10.85 -25.46 -2.84
CA GLY A 138 -10.12 -25.81 -1.63
C GLY A 138 -11.02 -26.01 -0.42
N MET A 139 -12.09 -25.21 -0.27
CA MET A 139 -13.09 -25.41 0.79
C MET A 139 -13.91 -26.71 0.62
N ALA A 140 -14.20 -27.12 -0.61
CA ALA A 140 -15.00 -28.31 -0.89
C ALA A 140 -14.18 -29.61 -0.80
N VAL A 141 -12.93 -29.58 -1.26
CA VAL A 141 -12.09 -30.76 -1.47
C VAL A 141 -11.00 -30.89 -0.40
N GLY A 142 -10.57 -29.79 0.20
CA GLY A 142 -9.54 -29.75 1.25
C GLY A 142 -8.10 -29.59 0.75
N PHE A 143 -7.89 -29.42 -0.56
CA PHE A 143 -6.58 -29.17 -1.18
C PHE A 143 -6.72 -28.31 -2.44
N TYR A 144 -5.60 -27.73 -2.91
CA TYR A 144 -5.56 -26.96 -4.17
C TYR A 144 -5.68 -27.86 -5.40
N PRO A 145 -6.34 -27.41 -6.48
CA PRO A 145 -6.47 -28.23 -7.68
C PRO A 145 -5.11 -28.57 -8.29
N GLY A 146 -5.01 -29.70 -9.00
CA GLY A 146 -3.77 -30.10 -9.65
C GLY A 146 -3.43 -29.19 -10.83
N THR A 147 -4.46 -28.74 -11.54
CA THR A 147 -4.38 -27.80 -12.66
C THR A 147 -5.55 -26.82 -12.61
N LEU A 148 -5.43 -25.68 -13.30
CA LEU A 148 -6.56 -24.74 -13.38
C LEU A 148 -7.75 -25.31 -14.17
N ASP A 149 -7.50 -26.25 -15.07
CA ASP A 149 -8.54 -26.88 -15.90
C ASP A 149 -9.51 -27.71 -15.04
N ASP A 150 -9.09 -28.20 -13.87
CA ASP A 150 -9.93 -28.93 -12.90
C ASP A 150 -11.05 -28.07 -12.27
N LEU A 151 -10.94 -26.74 -12.40
CA LEU A 151 -11.97 -25.80 -11.92
C LEU A 151 -13.17 -25.73 -12.87
N TYR A 152 -13.00 -26.13 -14.13
CA TYR A 152 -14.06 -26.14 -15.12
C TYR A 152 -14.74 -27.52 -15.19
N PRO A 153 -16.09 -27.59 -15.36
CA PRO A 153 -17.05 -26.49 -15.42
C PRO A 153 -17.66 -26.13 -14.05
N GLN A 154 -17.21 -26.75 -12.96
CA GLN A 154 -17.94 -26.71 -11.69
C GLN A 154 -17.74 -25.39 -10.91
N TYR A 155 -16.57 -24.77 -11.03
CA TYR A 155 -16.19 -23.56 -10.28
C TYR A 155 -15.91 -22.36 -11.19
N LEU A 156 -15.72 -22.58 -12.49
CA LEU A 156 -15.56 -21.58 -13.55
C LEU A 156 -16.47 -21.93 -14.74
N ASP A 157 -17.06 -20.91 -15.35
CA ASP A 157 -17.96 -21.06 -16.52
C ASP A 157 -17.18 -21.30 -17.83
N GLU A 158 -15.91 -20.94 -17.87
CA GLU A 158 -15.03 -21.08 -19.03
C GLU A 158 -13.67 -21.65 -18.63
N LEU A 159 -12.92 -22.19 -19.60
CA LEU A 159 -11.54 -22.60 -19.34
C LEU A 159 -10.69 -21.38 -18.95
N PRO A 160 -9.83 -21.51 -17.92
CA PRO A 160 -8.97 -20.43 -17.46
C PRO A 160 -7.83 -20.18 -18.45
N ARG A 161 -8.14 -19.39 -19.47
CA ARG A 161 -7.21 -18.89 -20.50
C ARG A 161 -7.35 -17.37 -20.61
N THR A 162 -6.26 -16.72 -21.00
CA THR A 162 -6.25 -15.28 -21.32
C THR A 162 -7.18 -14.99 -22.50
N VAL A 163 -7.45 -13.71 -22.76
CA VAL A 163 -8.17 -13.28 -23.97
C VAL A 163 -7.46 -13.74 -25.24
N SER A 164 -6.12 -13.80 -25.22
CA SER A 164 -5.30 -14.33 -26.33
C SER A 164 -5.28 -15.88 -26.42
N GLY A 165 -5.89 -16.59 -25.48
CA GLY A 165 -5.93 -18.06 -25.43
C GLY A 165 -4.73 -18.71 -24.73
N GLU A 166 -3.86 -17.94 -24.10
CA GLU A 166 -2.70 -18.43 -23.36
C GLU A 166 -3.10 -18.98 -21.98
N ALA A 167 -2.32 -19.93 -21.46
CA ALA A 167 -2.55 -20.50 -20.14
C ALA A 167 -1.93 -19.61 -19.04
N PHE A 168 -2.69 -19.34 -17.98
CA PHE A 168 -2.16 -18.65 -16.79
C PHE A 168 -1.06 -19.48 -16.10
N VAL A 169 -0.13 -18.79 -15.45
CA VAL A 169 0.90 -19.45 -14.64
C VAL A 169 0.30 -19.79 -13.28
N TYR A 170 0.33 -21.06 -12.91
CA TYR A 170 -0.31 -21.57 -11.69
C TYR A 170 0.68 -22.32 -10.80
N ASN A 171 0.64 -22.03 -9.50
CA ASN A 171 1.36 -22.79 -8.48
C ASN A 171 0.38 -23.59 -7.61
N ASN A 172 0.40 -24.91 -7.76
CA ASN A 172 -0.48 -25.82 -7.02
C ASN A 172 -0.12 -25.99 -5.54
N GLN A 173 1.04 -25.51 -5.09
CA GLN A 173 1.44 -25.61 -3.68
C GLN A 173 0.75 -24.57 -2.82
N ASN A 174 0.48 -23.39 -3.37
CA ASN A 174 -0.08 -22.25 -2.63
C ASN A 174 -1.34 -21.64 -3.28
N GLY A 175 -1.72 -22.11 -4.46
CA GLY A 175 -2.89 -21.61 -5.18
C GLY A 175 -2.66 -20.30 -5.93
N ASP A 176 -1.43 -19.82 -6.08
CA ASP A 176 -1.14 -18.56 -6.76
C ASP A 176 -1.35 -18.66 -8.27
N VAL A 177 -1.90 -17.60 -8.85
CA VAL A 177 -2.18 -17.46 -10.27
C VAL A 177 -1.63 -16.12 -10.77
N LEU A 178 -0.88 -16.16 -11.86
CA LEU A 178 -0.24 -15.00 -12.49
C LEU A 178 -0.52 -14.98 -14.00
N LEU A 179 -0.45 -13.79 -14.60
CA LEU A 179 -0.55 -13.65 -16.05
C LEU A 179 0.70 -14.21 -16.75
N PRO A 180 0.55 -14.75 -17.97
CA PRO A 180 1.69 -15.05 -18.84
C PRO A 180 2.54 -13.78 -19.02
N GLY A 181 3.85 -13.88 -18.79
CA GLY A 181 4.79 -12.75 -18.88
C GLY A 181 5.04 -12.00 -17.56
N GLU A 182 4.12 -12.01 -16.60
CA GLU A 182 4.35 -11.41 -15.27
C GLU A 182 5.26 -12.30 -14.40
N ALA A 183 5.17 -13.63 -14.60
CA ALA A 183 6.02 -14.61 -13.92
C ALA A 183 7.52 -14.44 -14.20
N ALA A 184 7.89 -13.90 -15.37
CA ALA A 184 9.29 -13.68 -15.74
C ALA A 184 9.98 -12.61 -14.86
N ASN A 185 9.22 -11.67 -14.30
CA ASN A 185 9.76 -10.58 -13.50
C ASN A 185 9.94 -10.95 -12.01
N VAL A 186 9.27 -12.02 -11.54
CA VAL A 186 9.37 -12.51 -10.15
C VAL A 186 10.56 -13.45 -9.97
N GLN A 187 11.06 -14.06 -11.05
CA GLN A 187 12.16 -15.03 -11.01
C GLN A 187 13.56 -14.41 -10.84
N HIS A 188 13.70 -13.07 -10.87
CA HIS A 188 14.97 -12.39 -10.58
C HIS A 188 15.21 -12.04 -9.10
N ALA A 189 14.26 -12.34 -8.19
CA ALA A 189 14.42 -12.08 -6.76
C ALA A 189 14.92 -13.28 -5.93
N GLN A 190 15.18 -14.44 -6.55
CA GLN A 190 15.71 -15.62 -5.86
C GLN A 190 16.88 -16.26 -6.61
N GLN A 191 17.98 -15.52 -6.73
CA GLN A 191 19.29 -16.11 -7.04
C GLN A 191 20.33 -15.59 -6.05
N HIS A 192 20.53 -16.34 -4.97
CA HIS A 192 21.83 -16.78 -4.44
C HIS A 192 21.64 -17.25 -2.99
N VAL A 193 21.37 -18.54 -2.81
CA VAL A 193 21.77 -19.21 -1.57
C VAL A 193 23.13 -19.85 -1.88
N PRO A 194 24.25 -19.40 -1.29
CA PRO A 194 25.51 -20.09 -1.46
C PRO A 194 25.39 -21.46 -0.79
N GLN A 195 25.41 -22.51 -1.62
CA GLN A 195 25.53 -23.90 -1.21
C GLN A 195 26.98 -24.12 -0.72
N SER A 196 27.27 -23.76 0.53
CA SER A 196 28.48 -24.21 1.20
C SER A 196 28.16 -25.48 1.99
N GLY A 197 28.82 -26.56 1.59
CA GLY A 197 28.72 -27.85 2.24
C GLY A 197 29.25 -27.84 3.68
N GLY A 198 28.76 -28.79 4.46
CA GLY A 198 29.32 -29.11 5.77
C GLY A 198 28.27 -29.68 6.70
N MET A 199 28.15 -31.00 6.77
CA MET A 199 27.59 -31.64 7.97
C MET A 199 28.48 -31.27 9.18
N PRO A 200 27.91 -31.19 10.39
CA PRO A 200 28.19 -32.31 11.30
C PRO A 200 27.08 -32.67 12.29
N ALA A 201 27.06 -33.97 12.58
CA ALA A 201 26.94 -34.58 13.91
C ALA A 201 25.90 -34.03 14.90
N ARG A 202 24.77 -34.76 14.92
CA ARG A 202 24.03 -35.24 16.09
C ARG A 202 24.82 -35.22 17.41
N GLN A 203 24.38 -34.43 18.40
CA GLN A 203 24.53 -34.75 19.82
C GLN A 203 23.41 -34.12 20.66
N SER A 204 22.61 -35.00 21.26
CA SER A 204 21.67 -34.74 22.33
C SER A 204 22.43 -34.40 23.61
N SER A 205 22.07 -33.30 24.28
CA SER A 205 22.46 -33.05 25.66
C SER A 205 21.49 -32.04 26.26
N GLY A 206 20.76 -32.47 27.28
CA GLY A 206 19.85 -31.63 28.05
C GLY A 206 20.57 -30.53 28.81
N GLY A 207 19.83 -29.48 29.15
CA GLY A 207 20.35 -28.39 29.97
C GLY A 207 19.30 -27.32 30.21
N MET A 208 18.53 -27.48 31.28
CA MET A 208 17.86 -26.37 31.95
C MET A 208 18.90 -25.34 32.41
N GLY A 209 18.65 -24.05 32.17
CA GLY A 209 19.48 -22.97 32.67
C GLY A 209 18.84 -21.61 32.42
N ILE A 210 18.47 -20.95 33.52
CA ILE A 210 17.77 -19.68 33.63
C ILE A 210 18.77 -18.52 33.37
N GLN A 211 18.25 -17.37 32.92
CA GLN A 211 18.46 -16.05 33.56
C GLN A 211 19.14 -14.92 32.74
N SER A 212 18.35 -13.85 32.62
CA SER A 212 18.71 -12.41 32.68
C SER A 212 19.59 -11.76 31.62
N GLY A 213 19.00 -10.80 30.91
CA GLY A 213 19.72 -9.77 30.17
C GLY A 213 18.79 -8.85 29.38
N LEU A 214 17.96 -8.06 30.06
CA LEU A 214 17.24 -6.92 29.45
C LEU A 214 18.25 -5.83 29.08
N GLY A 215 18.87 -5.98 27.91
CA GLY A 215 19.68 -4.98 27.25
C GLY A 215 18.80 -4.03 26.43
N ASN A 216 18.43 -2.91 27.06
CA ASN A 216 17.83 -1.76 26.42
C ASN A 216 18.93 -1.01 25.65
N GLY A 217 18.89 -1.00 24.31
CA GLY A 217 19.88 -0.24 23.54
C GLY A 217 19.81 -0.40 22.02
N SER A 218 18.82 0.22 21.36
CA SER A 218 18.96 0.70 19.97
C SER A 218 17.74 1.54 19.53
N THR A 219 17.58 2.72 20.11
CA THR A 219 16.71 3.79 19.55
C THR A 219 17.54 5.07 19.44
N ALA A 220 18.54 5.04 18.58
CA ALA A 220 19.32 6.23 18.20
C ALA A 220 19.34 6.30 16.66
N GLY A 221 18.44 7.11 16.10
CA GLY A 221 18.37 7.29 14.65
C GLY A 221 17.15 8.03 14.09
N ALA A 222 16.19 8.49 14.91
CA ALA A 222 14.92 9.06 14.42
C ALA A 222 14.67 10.53 14.84
N THR A 223 15.71 11.34 15.02
CA THR A 223 15.55 12.73 15.54
C THR A 223 16.19 13.82 14.68
N ALA A 224 16.38 13.59 13.37
CA ALA A 224 16.79 14.66 12.44
C ALA A 224 15.71 15.06 11.40
N ALA A 225 14.65 14.25 11.21
CA ALA A 225 13.64 14.50 10.17
C ALA A 225 12.33 15.16 10.66
N ARG A 226 12.26 15.59 11.92
CA ARG A 226 11.01 16.16 12.51
C ARG A 226 10.91 17.69 12.51
N SER A 227 11.95 18.43 12.15
CA SER A 227 11.89 19.91 12.18
C SER A 227 11.30 20.54 10.92
N HIS A 228 11.40 19.90 9.75
CA HIS A 228 10.88 20.47 8.49
C HIS A 228 9.38 20.19 8.25
N LEU A 229 8.79 19.21 8.93
CA LEU A 229 7.37 18.88 8.79
C LEU A 229 6.43 19.82 9.58
N LYS A 230 6.92 20.46 10.64
CA LYS A 230 6.07 21.37 11.45
C LYS A 230 5.73 22.67 10.71
N ASN A 231 6.59 23.15 9.83
CA ASN A 231 6.33 24.38 9.05
C ASN A 231 5.37 24.15 7.86
N ASN A 232 5.36 22.95 7.28
CA ASN A 232 4.45 22.64 6.15
C ASN A 232 3.01 22.31 6.60
N VAL A 233 2.81 21.75 7.78
CA VAL A 233 1.44 21.48 8.27
C VAL A 233 0.71 22.79 8.63
N GLN A 234 1.45 23.79 9.11
CA GLN A 234 0.88 25.10 9.48
C GLN A 234 0.56 25.95 8.23
N SER A 235 1.37 25.86 7.16
CA SER A 235 1.06 26.53 5.88
C SER A 235 -0.11 25.90 5.13
N ILE A 236 -0.25 24.57 5.18
CA ILE A 236 -1.39 23.87 4.56
C ILE A 236 -2.71 24.19 5.28
N SER A 237 -2.71 24.31 6.61
CA SER A 237 -3.93 24.70 7.35
C SER A 237 -4.34 26.14 7.06
N GLN A 238 -3.38 27.06 6.90
CA GLN A 238 -3.65 28.45 6.54
C GLN A 238 -4.17 28.58 5.10
N GLN A 239 -3.58 27.87 4.14
CA GLN A 239 -4.01 27.90 2.75
C GLN A 239 -5.42 27.31 2.54
N SER A 240 -5.82 26.32 3.35
CA SER A 240 -7.20 25.80 3.34
C SER A 240 -8.21 26.81 3.87
N SER A 241 -7.84 27.57 4.91
CA SER A 241 -8.72 28.58 5.50
C SER A 241 -8.90 29.78 4.56
N ASP A 242 -7.84 30.20 3.87
CA ASP A 242 -7.90 31.31 2.92
C ASP A 242 -8.77 31.00 1.71
N ARG A 243 -8.69 29.77 1.17
CA ARG A 243 -9.57 29.32 0.08
C ARG A 243 -11.03 29.25 0.52
N GLN A 244 -11.30 28.83 1.76
CA GLN A 244 -12.66 28.76 2.28
C GLN A 244 -13.26 30.16 2.43
N SER A 245 -12.50 31.11 2.97
CA SER A 245 -12.92 32.52 3.05
C SER A 245 -13.15 33.13 1.65
N GLN A 246 -12.28 32.83 0.68
CA GLN A 246 -12.42 33.35 -0.68
C GLN A 246 -13.64 32.79 -1.43
N VAL A 247 -14.03 31.54 -1.15
CA VAL A 247 -15.25 30.93 -1.67
C VAL A 247 -16.50 31.53 -1.01
N MET A 248 -16.44 31.83 0.30
CA MET A 248 -17.54 32.50 1.00
C MET A 248 -17.75 33.93 0.46
N ASP A 249 -16.66 34.68 0.24
CA ASP A 249 -16.70 36.01 -0.40
C ASP A 249 -17.27 35.95 -1.83
N GLN A 250 -16.93 34.93 -2.62
CA GLN A 250 -17.49 34.75 -3.98
C GLN A 250 -18.97 34.40 -3.98
N LEU A 251 -19.46 33.75 -2.93
CA LEU A 251 -20.86 33.38 -2.76
C LEU A 251 -21.69 34.54 -2.14
N GLY A 252 -21.05 35.65 -1.75
CA GLY A 252 -21.72 36.84 -1.22
C GLY A 252 -22.43 36.61 0.11
N LEU A 253 -21.92 35.67 0.92
CA LEU A 253 -22.40 35.34 2.26
C LEU A 253 -21.61 36.06 3.35
#